data_AF-A0A507ZUW3-F1
#
_entry.id   AF-A0A507ZUW3-F1
#
_cell.length_a   1.000
_cell.length_b   1.000
_cell.length_c   1.000
_cell.angle_alpha   90.00
_cell.angle_beta   90.00
_cell.angle_gamma   90.00
#
_symmetry.space_group_name_H-M   'P 1'
#
loop_
_entity.id
_entity.type
_entity.pdbx_description
1 polymer ?
#
loop_
_entity_poly.entity_id
_entity_poly.type
_entity_poly.pdbx_seq_one_letter_code
_entity_poly.pdbx_strand_id
1 'polypeptide(L)'
;YQRAIDADPTNANILGAYATFLKNIRGDMGQAEQMYQRAIDADPTNARNLGAYATFLKNIRGDMGQAEQMYQRAIDADPTNA
;
A
#
# COMPACT_ATOMS: atom_id res chain seq x y z
N TYR A 1 -5.51 13.73 -5.99
CA TYR A 1 -5.38 12.95 -4.74
C TYR A 1 -5.96 13.68 -3.54
N GLN A 2 -5.47 14.87 -3.16
CA GLN A 2 -5.98 15.56 -1.95
C GLN A 2 -7.52 15.71 -1.90
N ARG A 3 -8.15 16.31 -2.91
CA ARG A 3 -9.62 16.41 -2.98
C ARG A 3 -10.36 15.07 -2.92
N ALA A 4 -9.76 13.99 -3.42
CA ALA A 4 -10.36 12.66 -3.41
C ALA A 4 -10.23 11.98 -2.04
N ILE A 5 -9.11 12.23 -1.35
CA ILE A 5 -8.87 11.79 0.03
C ILE A 5 -9.74 12.60 1.00
N ASP A 6 -9.93 13.89 0.77
CA ASP A 6 -10.80 14.71 1.60
C ASP A 6 -12.28 14.31 1.43
N ALA A 7 -12.66 13.80 0.25
CA ALA A 7 -14.01 13.31 -0.03
C ALA A 7 -14.28 11.90 0.54
N ASP A 8 -13.29 11.01 0.52
CA ASP A 8 -13.35 9.69 1.14
C ASP A 8 -11.97 9.33 1.74
N PRO A 9 -11.72 9.70 3.01
CA PRO A 9 -10.41 9.53 3.66
C PRO A 9 -10.09 8.08 4.01
N THR A 10 -11.06 7.18 3.81
CA THR A 10 -10.99 5.76 4.12
C THR A 10 -10.98 4.89 2.87
N ASN A 11 -10.99 5.48 1.67
CA ASN A 11 -10.95 4.68 0.46
C ASN A 11 -9.56 4.03 0.27
N ALA A 12 -9.47 2.74 0.55
CA ALA A 12 -8.22 1.99 0.45
C ALA A 12 -7.56 2.12 -0.93
N ASN A 13 -8.33 2.13 -2.02
CA ASN A 13 -7.79 2.24 -3.38
C ASN A 13 -7.19 3.64 -3.63
N ILE A 14 -7.84 4.70 -3.16
CA ILE A 14 -7.33 6.07 -3.32
C ILE A 14 -6.08 6.28 -2.47
N LEU A 15 -6.07 5.76 -1.23
CA LEU A 15 -4.92 5.83 -0.33
C LEU A 15 -3.70 5.10 -0.91
N GLY A 16 -3.88 3.87 -1.41
CA GLY A 16 -2.79 3.10 -2.04
C GLY A 16 -2.27 3.72 -3.35
N ALA A 17 -3.18 4.27 -4.16
CA ALA A 17 -2.78 5.01 -5.37
C ALA A 17 -2.01 6.29 -5.03
N TYR A 18 -2.42 7.01 -3.99
CA TYR A 18 -1.71 8.20 -3.53
C TYR A 18 -0.35 7.85 -2.94
N ALA A 19 -0.24 6.77 -2.17
CA ALA A 19 1.04 6.25 -1.67
C ALA A 19 2.01 5.96 -2.82
N THR A 20 1.52 5.32 -3.89
CA THR A 20 2.30 5.05 -5.10
C THR A 20 2.74 6.33 -5.79
N PHE A 21 1.86 7.33 -5.90
CA PHE A 21 2.20 8.64 -6.45
C PHE A 21 3.26 9.37 -5.62
N LEU A 22 3.14 9.36 -4.28
CA LEU A 22 4.12 9.96 -3.38
C LEU A 22 5.49 9.33 -3.56
N LYS A 23 5.55 8.00 -3.59
CA LYS A 23 6.77 7.22 -3.83
C LYS A 23 7.42 7.55 -5.18
N ASN A 24 6.65 7.45 -6.27
CA ASN A 24 7.20 7.50 -7.63
C ASN A 24 7.43 8.92 -8.14
N ILE A 25 6.56 9.86 -7.78
CA ILE A 25 6.53 11.21 -8.38
C ILE A 25 7.07 12.26 -7.42
N ARG A 26 6.73 12.17 -6.13
CA ARG A 26 7.17 13.15 -5.12
C ARG A 26 8.48 12.75 -4.43
N GLY A 27 8.84 11.47 -4.48
CA GLY A 27 10.00 10.95 -3.75
C GLY A 27 9.82 10.95 -2.23
N ASP A 28 8.60 11.19 -1.73
CA ASP A 28 8.33 11.24 -0.30
C ASP A 28 8.00 9.83 0.22
N MET A 29 9.05 9.12 0.62
CA MET A 29 8.94 7.74 1.11
C MET A 29 8.26 7.68 2.49
N GLY A 30 8.40 8.71 3.32
CA GLY A 30 7.80 8.75 4.65
C GLY A 30 6.28 8.88 4.56
N GLN A 31 5.80 9.83 3.76
CA GLN A 31 4.37 10.02 3.54
C GLN A 31 3.77 8.86 2.73
N ALA A 32 4.51 8.30 1.76
CA ALA A 32 4.06 7.12 1.02
C ALA A 32 3.79 5.94 1.95
N GLU A 33 4.68 5.66 2.89
CA GLU A 33 4.50 4.59 3.88
C GLU A 33 3.26 4.78 4.74
N GLN A 34 3.04 6.00 5.26
CA GLN A 34 1.83 6.30 6.03
C GLN A 34 0.55 6.06 5.22
N MET A 35 0.55 6.41 3.93
CA MET A 35 -0.61 6.18 3.07
C MET A 35 -0.82 4.70 2.75
N TYR A 36 0.24 3.91 2.58
CA TYR A 36 0.11 2.45 2.43
C TYR A 36 -0.47 1.80 3.68
N GLN A 37 0.01 2.18 4.87
CA GLN A 37 -0.50 1.65 6.14
C GLN A 37 -1.99 1.98 6.30
N ARG A 38 -2.38 3.24 6.09
CA ARG A 38 -3.80 3.63 6.10
C ARG A 38 -4.64 2.89 5.07
N ALA A 39 -4.09 2.61 3.89
CA ALA A 39 -4.78 1.84 2.86
C ALA A 39 -5.04 0.39 3.31
N ILE A 40 -4.10 -0.21 4.03
CA ILE A 40 -4.22 -1.56 4.59
C ILE A 40 -5.17 -1.56 5.80
N ASP A 41 -5.16 -0.53 6.65
CA ASP A 41 -6.09 -0.42 7.77
C ASP A 41 -7.54 -0.26 7.29
N ALA A 42 -7.73 0.46 6.18
CA ALA A 42 -9.02 0.66 5.55
C ALA A 42 -9.57 -0.61 4.86
N ASP A 43 -8.71 -1.38 4.21
CA ASP A 43 -9.06 -2.68 3.62
C ASP A 43 -7.90 -3.67 3.78
N PRO A 44 -7.92 -4.49 4.85
CA PRO A 44 -6.86 -5.42 5.17
C PRO A 44 -6.72 -6.58 4.18
N THR A 45 -7.68 -6.73 3.26
CA THR A 45 -7.79 -7.80 2.25
C THR A 45 -7.57 -7.28 0.83
N ASN A 46 -7.17 -6.02 0.66
CA ASN A 46 -6.88 -5.49 -0.66
C ASN A 46 -5.52 -6.03 -1.17
N ALA A 47 -5.54 -7.10 -1.95
CA ALA A 47 -4.33 -7.75 -2.48
C ALA A 47 -3.41 -6.77 -3.22
N ARG A 48 -3.97 -5.79 -3.94
CA ARG A 48 -3.19 -4.76 -4.65
C ARG A 48 -2.40 -3.88 -3.68
N ASN A 49 -3.06 -3.37 -2.63
CA ASN A 49 -2.39 -2.49 -1.66
C ASN A 49 -1.36 -3.26 -0.82
N LEU A 50 -1.66 -4.50 -0.44
CA LEU A 50 -0.74 -5.40 0.24
C LEU A 50 0.53 -5.65 -0.58
N GLY A 51 0.38 -6.03 -1.86
CA GLY A 51 1.53 -6.24 -2.75
C GLY A 51 2.32 -4.96 -3.05
N ALA A 52 1.64 -3.82 -3.16
CA ALA A 52 2.29 -2.52 -3.35
C ALA A 52 3.13 -2.10 -2.13
N TYR A 53 2.60 -2.31 -0.91
CA TYR A 53 3.34 -2.03 0.32
C TYR A 53 4.49 -3.01 0.53
N ALA A 54 4.28 -4.31 0.25
CA ALA A 54 5.35 -5.31 0.29
C ALA A 54 6.54 -4.92 -0.60
N THR A 55 6.25 -4.47 -1.81
CA THR A 55 7.28 -4.00 -2.76
C THR A 55 8.00 -2.76 -2.25
N PHE A 56 7.28 -1.85 -1.61
CA PHE A 56 7.87 -0.68 -0.97
C PHE A 56 8.80 -1.07 0.19
N LEU A 57 8.36 -1.96 1.08
CA LEU A 57 9.17 -2.45 2.21
C LEU A 57 10.46 -3.11 1.72
N LYS A 58 10.35 -4.00 0.73
CA LYS A 58 11.51 -4.68 0.14
C LYS A 58 12.50 -3.71 -0.50
N ASN A 59 12.03 -2.82 -1.38
CA ASN A 59 12.91 -2.03 -2.24
C ASN A 59 13.38 -0.72 -1.61
N ILE A 60 12.58 -0.14 -0.71
CA ILE A 60 12.84 1.19 -0.13
C ILE A 60 13.30 1.08 1.33
N ARG A 61 12.65 0.22 2.14
CA ARG A 61 13.01 0.05 3.55
C ARG A 61 14.03 -1.06 3.79
N GLY A 62 14.18 -1.99 2.85
CA GLY A 62 15.02 -3.18 3.02
C GLY A 62 14.45 -4.19 4.01
N ASP A 63 13.19 -4.03 4.44
CA ASP A 63 12.54 -4.93 5.38
C ASP A 63 11.92 -6.12 4.63
N MET A 64 12.73 -7.14 4.41
CA MET A 64 12.28 -8.36 3.72
C MET A 64 11.28 -9.16 4.54
N GLY A 65 11.40 -9.18 5.87
CA GLY A 65 10.51 -9.97 6.74
C GLY A 65 9.09 -9.44 6.70
N GLN A 66 8.92 -8.11 6.84
CA GLN A 66 7.61 -7.49 6.74
C GLN A 66 7.09 -7.53 5.29
N ALA A 67 7.95 -7.39 4.28
CA ALA A 67 7.56 -7.53 2.89
C ALA A 67 6.97 -8.92 2.58
N GLU A 68 7.62 -9.99 3.05
CA GLU A 68 7.14 -11.36 2.87
C GLU A 68 5.76 -11.58 3.51
N GLN A 69 5.57 -11.07 4.74
CA GLN A 69 4.26 -11.12 5.40
C GLN A 69 3.16 -10.42 4.58
N MET A 70 3.45 -9.25 4.03
CA MET A 70 2.49 -8.52 3.21
C MET A 70 2.21 -9.23 1.87
N TYR A 71 3.21 -9.84 1.24
CA TYR A 71 3.00 -10.66 0.04
C TYR A 71 2.15 -11.90 0.33
N GLN A 72 2.41 -12.60 1.43
CA GLN A 72 1.60 -13.76 1.81
C GLN A 72 0.14 -13.37 2.03
N ARG A 73 -0.11 -12.28 2.75
CA ARG A 73 -1.47 -11.74 2.92
C ARG A 73 -2.12 -11.37 1.60
N ALA A 74 -1.36 -10.86 0.63
CA ALA A 74 -1.89 -10.52 -0.69
C ALA A 74 -2.34 -11.78 -1.46
N ILE A 75 -1.56 -12.86 -1.38
CA ILE A 75 -1.89 -14.17 -1.97
C ILE A 75 -3.15 -14.76 -1.30
N ASP A 76 -3.21 -14.72 0.03
CA ASP A 76 -4.35 -15.24 0.79
C ASP A 76 -5.65 -14.46 0.48
N ALA A 77 -5.52 -13.17 0.17
CA ALA A 77 -6.64 -12.29 -0.14
C ALA A 77 -7.19 -12.43 -1.57
N ASP A 78 -6.36 -12.83 -2.54
CA ASP A 78 -6.77 -13.16 -3.90
C ASP A 78 -6.08 -14.46 -4.36
N PRO A 79 -6.57 -15.62 -3.90
CA PRO A 79 -5.97 -16.93 -4.23
C PRO A 79 -6.14 -17.30 -5.71
N THR A 80 -6.92 -16.53 -6.47
CA THR A 80 -7.18 -16.71 -7.90
C THR A 80 -6.13 -16.04 -8.80
N ASN A 81 -5.29 -15.16 -8.26
CA ASN A 81 -4.15 -14.54 -8.95
C ASN A 81 -2.77 -15.08 -8.48
N ALA A 82 -2.75 -16.25 -7.83
CA ALA A 82 -1.54 -16.95 -7.39
C ALA A 82 -0.86 -17.74 -8.52
#